data_AF-A0A956ZKH1-F1
#
_entry.id   AF-A0A956ZKH1-F1
#
_cell.length_a   1.000
_cell.length_b   1.000
_cell.length_c   1.000
_cell.angle_alpha   90.00
_cell.angle_beta   90.00
_cell.angle_gamma   90.00
#
_symmetry.space_group_name_H-M   'P 1'
#
loop_
_entity.id
_entity.type
_entity.pdbx_description
1 polymer ?
#
loop_
_entity_poly.entity_id
_entity_poly.type
_entity_poly.pdbx_seq_one_letter_code
_entity_poly.pdbx_strand_id
1 'polypeptide(L)'
;LLSQQPFDDGDRCRTFVEEHPAQISVRNTFNAFERVAFETFGGLGAVRDALADAIGDNVRLSGAGPALFWIGPRGEAAAVASRASDVSGIDVVVCQTLR
;
A
#
# COMPACT_ATOMS: atom_id res chain seq x y z
N LEU A 1 20.04 5.30 -26.82
CA LEU A 1 20.43 5.08 -25.41
C LEU A 1 19.32 5.61 -24.52
N LEU A 2 18.65 4.76 -23.75
CA LEU A 2 17.82 5.23 -22.63
C LEU A 2 18.79 5.60 -21.50
N SER A 3 18.93 6.88 -21.19
CA SER A 3 19.74 7.31 -20.05
C SER A 3 19.07 6.84 -18.76
N GLN A 4 19.82 6.18 -17.89
CA GLN A 4 19.37 5.77 -16.54
C GLN A 4 19.25 6.96 -15.57
N GLN A 5 18.76 8.10 -16.07
CA GLN A 5 18.68 9.34 -15.31
C GLN A 5 17.24 9.84 -15.37
N PRO A 6 16.54 9.93 -14.22
CA PRO A 6 17.01 9.64 -12.86
C PRO A 6 16.70 8.19 -12.42
N PHE A 7 17.74 7.35 -12.25
CA PHE A 7 17.65 6.11 -11.47
C PHE A 7 18.17 6.40 -10.05
N ASP A 8 17.38 6.04 -9.04
CA ASP A 8 17.73 6.08 -7.62
C ASP A 8 17.74 4.62 -7.13
N ASP A 9 18.85 4.18 -6.55
CA ASP A 9 19.01 2.82 -6.00
C ASP A 9 18.44 2.69 -4.58
N GLY A 10 17.77 3.74 -4.10
CA GLY A 10 17.12 3.82 -2.80
C GLY A 10 17.79 4.79 -1.83
N ASP A 11 18.89 5.46 -2.23
CA ASP A 11 19.57 6.44 -1.39
C ASP A 11 18.69 7.60 -0.96
N ARG A 12 17.79 8.08 -1.83
CA ARG A 12 16.83 9.13 -1.45
C ARG A 12 15.84 8.63 -0.40
N CYS A 13 15.39 7.38 -0.53
CA CYS A 13 14.50 6.75 0.43
C CYS A 13 15.20 6.59 1.79
N ARG A 14 16.46 6.16 1.79
CA ARG A 14 17.29 6.02 2.99
C ARG A 14 17.47 7.35 3.71
N THR A 15 17.86 8.39 2.98
CA THR A 15 18.03 9.76 3.51
C THR A 15 16.73 10.26 4.12
N PHE A 16 15.60 10.09 3.42
CA PHE A 16 14.30 10.50 3.93
C PHE A 16 13.94 9.82 5.26
N VAL A 17 14.22 8.51 5.40
CA VAL A 17 13.96 7.76 6.64
C VAL A 17 14.85 8.25 7.79
N GLU A 18 16.12 8.56 7.51
CA GLU A 18 17.07 9.07 8.51
C GLU A 18 16.71 10.49 8.99
N GLU A 19 16.29 11.37 8.07
CA GLU A 19 15.92 12.75 8.38
C GLU A 19 14.52 12.89 8.99
N HIS A 20 13.63 11.93 8.72
CA HIS A 20 12.24 11.94 9.17
C HIS A 20 11.85 10.60 9.82
N PRO A 21 12.28 10.34 11.07
CA PRO A 21 12.02 9.07 11.77
C PRO A 21 10.56 8.87 12.21
N ALA A 22 9.61 9.56 11.59
CA ALA A 22 8.19 9.39 11.87
C ALA A 22 7.70 8.06 11.30
N GLN A 23 6.89 7.36 12.08
CA GLN A 23 6.21 6.17 11.59
C GLN A 23 5.19 6.58 10.52
N ILE A 24 5.43 6.16 9.29
CA ILE A 24 4.50 6.36 8.18
C ILE A 24 3.45 5.26 8.23
N SER A 25 2.18 5.66 8.11
CA SER A 25 1.03 4.77 8.00
C SER A 25 0.28 5.05 6.70
N VAL A 26 -0.67 4.17 6.39
CA VAL A 26 -1.62 4.34 5.28
C VAL A 26 -2.42 5.65 5.34
N ARG A 27 -2.53 6.28 6.52
CA ARG A 27 -3.24 7.57 6.71
C ARG A 27 -2.44 8.75 6.22
N ASN A 28 -1.13 8.60 6.08
CA ASN A 28 -0.22 9.62 5.59
C ASN A 28 -0.08 9.61 4.07
N THR A 29 -0.76 8.69 3.38
CA THR A 29 -0.69 8.56 1.92
C THR A 29 -1.98 9.03 1.26
N PHE A 30 -1.84 9.53 0.04
CA PHE A 30 -2.93 9.98 -0.82
C PHE A 30 -2.64 9.57 -2.25
N ASN A 31 -3.67 9.20 -3.00
CA ASN A 31 -3.55 8.86 -4.40
C ASN A 31 -4.70 9.49 -5.21
N ALA A 32 -4.35 10.43 -6.10
CA ALA A 32 -5.32 11.15 -6.92
C ALA A 32 -6.12 10.25 -7.88
N PHE A 33 -5.60 9.07 -8.23
CA PHE A 33 -6.28 8.11 -9.09
C PHE A 33 -7.38 7.32 -8.38
N GLU A 34 -7.45 7.34 -7.04
CA GLU A 34 -8.42 6.56 -6.27
C GLU A 34 -9.85 6.79 -6.74
N ARG A 35 -10.24 8.06 -6.95
CA ARG A 35 -11.59 8.39 -7.41
C ARG A 35 -11.91 7.70 -8.74
N VAL A 36 -11.05 7.89 -9.74
CA VAL A 36 -11.26 7.34 -11.08
C VAL A 36 -11.20 5.82 -11.07
N ALA A 37 -10.26 5.22 -10.32
CA ALA A 37 -10.11 3.77 -10.24
C ALA A 37 -11.33 3.11 -9.61
N PHE A 38 -11.86 3.63 -8.50
CA PHE A 38 -13.05 3.05 -7.85
C PHE A 38 -14.34 3.26 -8.66
N GLU A 39 -14.41 4.32 -9.48
CA GLU A 39 -15.51 4.54 -10.41
C GLU A 39 -15.41 3.64 -11.66
N THR A 40 -14.20 3.35 -12.13
CA THR A 40 -13.95 2.61 -13.38
C THR A 40 -13.93 1.09 -13.19
N PHE A 41 -13.29 0.61 -12.11
CA PHE A 41 -13.16 -0.82 -11.84
C PHE A 41 -14.28 -1.28 -10.91
N GLY A 42 -15.32 -1.86 -11.52
CA GLY A 42 -16.45 -2.43 -10.80
C GLY A 42 -16.00 -3.40 -9.70
N GLY A 43 -16.52 -3.20 -8.49
CA GLY A 43 -16.21 -4.02 -7.32
C GLY A 43 -14.95 -3.61 -6.54
N LEU A 44 -14.03 -2.82 -7.11
CA LEU A 44 -12.80 -2.43 -6.40
C LEU A 44 -13.07 -1.61 -5.13
N GLY A 45 -14.05 -0.70 -5.18
CA GLY A 45 -14.49 0.05 -3.99
C GLY A 45 -15.05 -0.86 -2.90
N ALA A 46 -15.83 -1.89 -3.26
CA ALA A 46 -16.37 -2.85 -2.32
C ALA A 46 -15.27 -3.74 -1.70
N VAL A 47 -14.28 -4.15 -2.49
CA VAL A 47 -13.10 -4.87 -2.00
C VAL A 47 -12.29 -4.01 -1.02
N ARG A 48 -12.10 -2.72 -1.33
CA ARG A 48 -11.45 -1.76 -0.41
C ARG A 48 -12.19 -1.67 0.92
N ASP A 49 -13.51 -1.53 0.89
CA ASP A 49 -14.32 -1.40 2.11
C ASP A 49 -14.31 -2.69 2.93
N ALA A 50 -14.46 -3.84 2.28
CA ALA A 50 -14.36 -5.15 2.94
C ALA A 50 -12.98 -5.39 3.58
N LEU A 51 -11.91 -4.98 2.89
CA LEU A 51 -10.55 -5.03 3.45
C LEU A 51 -10.42 -4.11 4.66
N ALA A 52 -10.96 -2.89 4.59
CA ALA A 52 -10.86 -1.94 5.68
C ALA A 52 -11.56 -2.45 6.95
N ASP A 53 -12.75 -3.05 6.78
CA ASP A 53 -13.49 -3.70 7.86
C ASP A 53 -12.72 -4.90 8.43
N ALA A 54 -12.17 -5.76 7.57
CA ALA A 54 -11.45 -6.97 8.00
C ALA A 54 -10.17 -6.64 8.78
N ILE A 55 -9.39 -5.66 8.34
CA ILE A 55 -8.11 -5.35 8.97
C ILE A 55 -8.22 -4.37 10.15
N GLY A 56 -9.33 -3.64 10.23
CA GLY A 56 -9.60 -2.61 11.24
C GLY A 56 -8.89 -1.27 10.95
N ASP A 57 -8.49 -1.01 9.71
CA ASP A 57 -7.77 0.19 9.28
C ASP A 57 -7.97 0.42 7.77
N ASN A 58 -7.55 1.56 7.24
CA ASN A 58 -7.72 1.87 5.83
C ASN A 58 -6.71 1.10 4.93
N VAL A 59 -7.10 0.90 3.67
CA VAL A 59 -6.19 0.52 2.58
C VAL A 59 -6.20 1.58 1.49
N ARG A 60 -5.12 1.67 0.72
CA ARG A 60 -4.95 2.68 -0.33
C ARG A 60 -4.63 2.05 -1.67
N LEU A 61 -4.97 2.73 -2.75
CA LEU A 61 -4.66 2.28 -4.10
C LEU A 61 -3.17 2.46 -4.40
N SER A 62 -2.53 1.43 -4.94
CA SER A 62 -1.17 1.52 -5.50
C SER A 62 -1.23 1.93 -6.97
N GLY A 63 -0.63 3.07 -7.32
CA GLY A 63 -0.62 3.59 -8.69
C GLY A 63 -2.05 3.80 -9.24
N ALA A 64 -2.36 3.25 -10.41
CA ALA A 64 -3.69 3.31 -11.01
C ALA A 64 -4.57 2.08 -10.68
N GLY A 65 -4.11 1.19 -9.80
CA GLY A 65 -4.78 -0.06 -9.45
C GLY A 65 -4.36 -1.27 -10.31
N PRO A 66 -4.97 -2.46 -10.07
CA PRO A 66 -6.03 -2.72 -9.10
C PRO A 66 -5.52 -3.02 -7.68
N ALA A 67 -4.20 -3.04 -7.47
CA ALA A 67 -3.61 -3.40 -6.18
C ALA A 67 -3.93 -2.37 -5.10
N LEU A 68 -4.38 -2.87 -3.95
CA LEU A 68 -4.53 -2.12 -2.71
C LEU A 68 -3.36 -2.44 -1.78
N PHE A 69 -2.98 -1.49 -0.94
CA PHE A 69 -1.89 -1.68 0.01
C PHE A 69 -2.22 -1.12 1.39
N TRP A 70 -1.57 -1.72 2.38
CA TRP A 70 -1.49 -1.23 3.75
C TRP A 70 -0.01 -1.13 4.14
N ILE A 71 0.34 -0.10 4.92
CA ILE A 71 1.65 0.03 5.55
C ILE A 71 1.46 0.35 7.02
N GLY A 72 2.32 -0.24 7.86
CA GLY A 72 2.32 -0.01 9.28
C GLY A 72 3.56 -0.60 9.95
N PRO A 73 3.51 -0.79 11.29
CA PRO A 73 4.64 -1.27 12.07
C PRO A 73 5.23 -2.59 11.56
N ARG A 74 6.55 -2.71 11.69
CA ARG A 74 7.25 -3.99 11.45
C ARG A 74 6.71 -5.04 12.42
N GLY A 75 6.39 -6.22 11.90
CA GLY A 75 5.85 -7.34 12.69
C GLY A 75 4.32 -7.46 12.65
N GLU A 76 3.60 -6.42 12.24
CA GLU A 76 2.13 -6.49 12.15
C GLU A 76 1.63 -7.05 10.81
N ALA A 77 2.46 -7.02 9.78
CA ALA A 77 2.07 -7.39 8.41
C ALA A 77 1.48 -8.80 8.29
N ALA A 78 2.01 -9.78 9.03
CA ALA A 78 1.48 -11.15 9.00
C ALA A 78 0.07 -11.24 9.61
N ALA A 79 -0.18 -10.53 10.71
CA ALA A 79 -1.49 -10.53 11.36
C ALA A 79 -2.52 -9.78 10.50
N VAL A 80 -2.13 -8.67 9.88
CA VAL A 80 -2.97 -7.92 8.93
C VAL A 80 -3.28 -8.79 7.71
N ALA A 81 -2.27 -9.44 7.13
CA ALA A 81 -2.46 -10.35 5.99
C ALA A 81 -3.40 -11.51 6.33
N SER A 82 -3.29 -12.08 7.53
CA SER A 82 -4.21 -13.14 7.97
C SER A 82 -5.67 -12.69 7.98
N ARG A 83 -5.96 -11.46 8.44
CA ARG A 83 -7.33 -10.91 8.42
C ARG A 83 -7.78 -10.54 7.01
N ALA A 84 -6.88 -10.00 6.20
CA ALA A 84 -7.16 -9.65 4.81
C ALA A 84 -7.54 -10.88 3.98
N SER A 85 -6.94 -12.04 4.24
CA SER A 85 -7.23 -13.30 3.54
C SER A 85 -8.67 -13.81 3.72
N ASP A 86 -9.43 -13.27 4.69
CA ASP A 86 -10.86 -13.58 4.85
C ASP A 86 -11.74 -12.87 3.81
N VAL A 87 -11.20 -11.86 3.12
CA VAL A 87 -11.87 -11.17 2.01
C VAL A 87 -11.75 -12.01 0.75
N SER A 88 -12.88 -12.27 0.09
CA SER A 88 -12.92 -13.09 -1.11
C SER A 88 -12.44 -12.34 -2.36
N GLY A 89 -11.84 -13.08 -3.29
CA GLY A 89 -11.48 -12.55 -4.62
C GLY A 89 -10.21 -11.70 -4.65
N ILE A 90 -9.33 -11.83 -3.66
CA ILE A 90 -8.04 -11.14 -3.62
C ILE A 90 -6.89 -12.12 -3.37
N ASP A 91 -5.70 -11.72 -3.83
CA ASP A 91 -4.44 -12.33 -3.45
C ASP A 91 -3.69 -11.40 -2.48
N VAL A 92 -3.20 -11.94 -1.38
CA VAL A 92 -2.48 -11.17 -0.36
C VAL A 92 -0.98 -11.45 -0.44
N VAL A 93 -0.19 -10.39 -0.60
CA VAL A 93 1.28 -10.46 -0.64
C VAL A 93 1.86 -9.64 0.51
N VAL A 94 2.71 -10.26 1.32
CA VAL A 94 3.45 -9.58 2.38
C VAL A 94 4.83 -9.21 1.88
N CYS A 95 5.14 -7.91 1.92
CA CYS A 95 6.46 -7.39 1.61
C CYS A 95 7.06 -6.72 2.86
N GLN A 96 8.37 -6.84 3.01
CA GLN A 96 9.10 -6.17 4.07
C GLN A 96 10.41 -5.62 3.53
N THR A 97 10.71 -4.37 3.83
CA THR A 97 12.01 -3.79 3.51
C THR A 97 13.09 -4.52 4.32
N LEU A 98 14.10 -5.02 3.62
CA LEU A 98 15.32 -5.53 4.24
C LEU A 98 15.99 -4.36 4.97
N ARG A 99 16.43 -4.60 6.20
CA ARG A 99 17.31 -3.65 6.90
C ARG A 99 18.73 -3.89 6.44
#